data_AF-A0A5J5U6B3-F1
#
_entry.id   AF-A0A5J5U6B3-F1
#
_cell.length_a   1.000
_cell.length_b   1.000
_cell.length_c   1.000
_cell.angle_alpha   90.00
_cell.angle_beta   90.00
_cell.angle_gamma   90.00
#
_symmetry.space_group_name_H-M   'P 1'
#
loop_
_entity.id
_entity.type
_entity.pdbx_description
1 polymer ?
#
loop_
_entity_poly.entity_id
_entity_poly.type
_entity_poly.pdbx_seq_one_letter_code
_entity_poly.pdbx_strand_id
1 'polypeptide(L)'
;MEQLVNFIIRPPRAEYNPESDLLDEEFMLKGKWYQRKDIEVKNGRGDVLQCSHYVPLVSPEGKPLPCVIYCHGNSGCRADASEAAIILLPSNITVFTLDFSGSGLSGGEHVTLGWNEKDDLKAVVDYLRADGNVSLIGLWGRSMGAVTSLMYGAEDPSIAGIVLDSPFSDLVELMLELVDTYKFRLPKFTVKFAIQFMRKSIQKKAKFDITGLNTIKVAKSCFVPALFGHAIGDDFIRPHHSDRIFEAYMGTGAIPEVGFFPDSSTASKATSSTSDAINQVRSKRPMSRTEVPSDIPSEEHLPGCQDKDTVDNGSSSSNMISFELSNGHPFDPHVATTMDDDQYVEYQLDDLTGFPCNVEEEERFFIDGFRCLWKP
;
A
#
# COMPACT_ATOMS: atom_id res chain seq x y z
N MET A 1 -13.76 -5.06 31.34
CA MET A 1 -13.52 -3.68 30.87
C MET A 1 -12.03 -3.37 30.71
N GLU A 2 -11.18 -3.56 31.72
CA GLU A 2 -9.72 -3.30 31.55
C GLU A 2 -9.06 -4.20 30.50
N GLN A 3 -9.44 -5.48 30.42
CA GLN A 3 -8.96 -6.39 29.37
C GLN A 3 -9.34 -5.90 27.97
N LEU A 4 -10.56 -5.37 27.78
CA LEU A 4 -11.01 -4.80 26.52
C LEU A 4 -10.22 -3.52 26.16
N VAL A 5 -9.95 -2.66 27.15
CA VAL A 5 -9.08 -1.49 26.96
C VAL A 5 -7.69 -1.92 26.53
N ASN A 6 -7.10 -2.92 27.19
CA ASN A 6 -5.80 -3.43 26.82
C ASN A 6 -5.83 -4.06 25.42
N PHE A 7 -6.88 -4.77 25.02
CA PHE A 7 -7.01 -5.32 23.67
C PHE A 7 -7.00 -4.23 22.59
N ILE A 8 -7.54 -3.04 22.89
CA ILE A 8 -7.59 -1.91 21.96
C ILE A 8 -6.23 -1.20 21.84
N ILE A 9 -5.57 -0.91 22.97
CA ILE A 9 -4.36 -0.05 22.98
C ILE A 9 -3.05 -0.82 23.17
N ARG A 10 -3.14 -2.12 23.43
CA ARG A 10 -2.02 -3.03 23.64
C ARG A 10 -2.41 -4.43 23.17
N PRO A 11 -2.79 -4.58 21.89
CA PRO A 11 -3.03 -5.90 21.36
C PRO A 11 -1.74 -6.73 21.44
N PRO A 12 -1.83 -8.06 21.31
CA PRO A 12 -0.65 -8.89 21.11
C PRO A 12 0.18 -8.32 19.96
N ARG A 13 1.49 -8.20 20.18
CA ARG A 13 2.41 -7.80 19.12
C ARG A 13 2.60 -8.96 18.18
N ALA A 14 2.77 -8.67 16.90
CA ALA A 14 3.33 -9.64 15.97
C ALA A 14 4.73 -10.04 16.46
N GLU A 15 4.93 -11.34 16.64
CA GLU A 15 6.24 -11.93 16.86
C GLU A 15 6.69 -12.51 15.51
N TYR A 16 7.83 -12.06 15.03
CA TYR A 16 8.40 -12.51 13.76
C TYR A 16 9.92 -12.40 13.78
N ASN A 17 10.59 -13.23 12.97
CA ASN A 17 12.02 -13.19 12.74
C ASN A 17 12.30 -12.49 11.39
N PRO A 18 13.04 -11.35 11.39
CA PRO A 18 13.39 -10.65 10.16
C PRO A 18 14.14 -11.49 9.11
N GLU A 19 14.80 -12.57 9.52
CA GLU A 19 15.54 -13.45 8.61
C GLU A 19 14.64 -14.45 7.87
N SER A 20 13.50 -14.85 8.45
CA SER A 20 12.63 -15.89 7.88
C SER A 20 11.26 -15.39 7.41
N ASP A 21 10.77 -14.31 8.02
CA ASP A 21 9.37 -13.88 7.87
C ASP A 21 9.23 -12.63 6.99
N LEU A 22 10.35 -12.01 6.62
CA LEU A 22 10.43 -10.94 5.63
C LEU A 22 11.03 -11.49 4.33
N LEU A 23 10.81 -10.81 3.20
CA LEU A 23 11.54 -11.14 1.96
C LEU A 23 13.05 -11.09 2.20
N ASP A 24 13.80 -12.01 1.59
CA ASP A 24 15.25 -12.11 1.74
C ASP A 24 15.97 -10.76 1.57
N GLU A 25 17.16 -10.62 2.17
CA GLU A 25 17.97 -9.40 2.02
C GLU A 25 18.28 -9.07 0.56
N GLU A 26 18.47 -10.09 -0.28
CA GLU A 26 18.54 -9.98 -1.72
C GLU A 26 17.65 -11.04 -2.36
N PHE A 27 16.80 -10.64 -3.31
CA PHE A 27 15.85 -11.54 -3.97
C PHE A 27 15.62 -11.16 -5.42
N MET A 28 15.17 -12.13 -6.21
CA MET A 28 14.86 -11.95 -7.62
C MET A 28 13.34 -11.95 -7.84
N LEU A 29 12.85 -10.94 -8.57
CA LEU A 29 11.44 -10.81 -8.92
C LEU A 29 11.30 -10.38 -10.39
N LYS A 30 10.52 -11.11 -11.17
CA LYS A 30 10.29 -10.87 -12.62
C LYS A 30 11.60 -10.59 -13.39
N GLY A 31 12.67 -11.33 -13.08
CA GLY A 31 13.99 -11.24 -13.73
C GLY A 31 14.89 -10.08 -13.31
N LYS A 32 14.52 -9.32 -12.26
CA LYS A 32 15.32 -8.23 -11.69
C LYS A 32 15.70 -8.54 -10.25
N TRP A 33 16.89 -8.09 -9.85
CA TRP A 33 17.38 -8.21 -8.47
C TRP A 33 16.98 -7.01 -7.62
N TYR A 34 16.51 -7.30 -6.42
CA TYR A 34 16.10 -6.35 -5.40
C TYR A 34 16.83 -6.64 -4.09
N GLN A 35 16.90 -5.64 -3.23
CA GLN A 35 17.46 -5.75 -1.89
C GLN A 35 16.51 -5.14 -0.86
N ARG A 36 16.46 -5.76 0.32
CA ARG A 36 15.84 -5.21 1.53
C ARG A 36 16.92 -4.57 2.39
N LYS A 37 16.75 -3.29 2.74
CA LYS A 37 17.59 -2.60 3.70
C LYS A 37 16.85 -2.42 5.01
N ASP A 38 17.34 -3.01 6.09
CA ASP A 38 16.76 -2.80 7.42
C ASP A 38 17.36 -1.55 8.07
N ILE A 39 16.47 -0.71 8.60
CA ILE A 39 16.78 0.65 9.05
C ILE A 39 16.09 0.89 10.40
N GLU A 40 16.76 1.60 11.29
CA GLU A 40 16.15 2.10 12.52
C GLU A 40 15.86 3.61 12.41
N VAL A 41 14.61 4.00 12.66
CA VAL A 41 14.18 5.40 12.68
C VAL A 41 13.69 5.76 14.08
N LYS A 42 14.19 6.85 14.66
CA LYS A 42 13.72 7.32 15.96
C LYS A 42 12.60 8.35 15.79
N ASN A 43 11.44 8.10 16.40
CA ASN A 43 10.32 9.05 16.36
C ASN A 43 10.50 10.22 17.35
N GLY A 44 9.59 11.20 17.29
CA GLY A 44 9.61 12.37 18.19
C GLY A 44 9.39 12.06 19.68
N ARG A 45 8.88 10.86 20.02
CA ARG A 45 8.70 10.38 21.40
C ARG A 45 9.92 9.62 21.92
N GLY A 46 10.87 9.32 21.06
CA GLY A 46 12.10 8.61 21.37
C GLY A 46 12.03 7.10 21.21
N ASP A 47 10.93 6.56 20.69
CA ASP A 47 10.82 5.14 20.34
C ASP A 47 11.64 4.85 19.09
N VAL A 48 12.33 3.71 19.07
CA VAL A 48 13.03 3.20 17.89
C VAL A 48 12.05 2.38 17.06
N LEU A 49 11.87 2.79 15.81
CA LEU A 49 11.04 2.14 14.81
C LEU A 49 11.90 1.21 13.96
N GLN A 50 11.51 -0.05 13.87
CA GLN A 50 12.14 -1.04 13.00
C GLN A 50 11.53 -0.95 11.61
N CYS A 51 12.35 -0.62 10.61
CA CYS A 51 11.91 -0.33 9.25
C CYS A 51 12.63 -1.21 8.22
N SER A 52 12.01 -1.37 7.06
CA SER A 52 12.63 -2.03 5.90
C SER A 52 12.36 -1.24 4.62
N HIS A 53 13.39 -1.04 3.81
CA HIS A 53 13.30 -0.39 2.50
C HIS A 53 13.66 -1.38 1.40
N TYR A 54 12.68 -1.77 0.60
CA TYR A 54 12.85 -2.62 -0.56
C TYR A 54 13.14 -1.76 -1.79
N VAL A 55 14.32 -1.97 -2.38
CA VAL A 55 14.83 -1.18 -3.51
C VAL A 55 15.45 -2.10 -4.56
N PRO A 56 15.50 -1.71 -5.85
CA PRO A 56 16.27 -2.47 -6.82
C PRO A 56 17.75 -2.49 -6.44
N LEU A 57 18.42 -3.63 -6.65
CA LEU A 57 19.86 -3.76 -6.41
C LEU A 57 20.66 -2.85 -7.35
N VAL A 58 20.17 -2.70 -8.59
CA VAL A 58 20.71 -1.77 -9.59
C VAL A 58 19.62 -0.76 -9.93
N SER A 59 19.86 0.52 -9.58
CA SER A 59 18.90 1.58 -9.86
C SER A 59 18.74 1.81 -11.38
N PRO A 60 17.52 1.86 -11.93
CA PRO A 60 17.29 2.26 -13.31
C PRO A 60 17.78 3.70 -13.52
N GLU A 61 18.72 3.90 -14.45
CA GLU A 61 19.18 5.22 -14.90
C GLU A 61 19.82 6.13 -13.83
N GLY A 62 20.12 5.62 -12.63
CA GLY A 62 20.73 6.39 -11.54
C GLY A 62 19.83 7.51 -10.98
N LYS A 63 18.52 7.45 -11.21
CA LYS A 63 17.55 8.46 -10.75
C LYS A 63 16.85 8.00 -9.46
N PRO A 64 16.47 8.93 -8.56
CA PRO A 64 15.60 8.62 -7.43
C PRO A 64 14.25 8.06 -7.87
N LEU A 65 13.84 6.95 -7.29
CA LEU A 65 12.57 6.27 -7.60
C LEU A 65 11.44 6.75 -6.67
N PRO A 66 10.18 6.71 -7.12
CA PRO A 66 9.05 6.91 -6.22
C PRO A 66 9.02 5.80 -5.17
N CYS A 67 8.56 6.14 -3.96
CA CYS A 67 8.49 5.22 -2.83
C CYS A 67 7.09 5.20 -2.24
N VAL A 68 6.53 4.01 -2.03
CA VAL A 68 5.31 3.81 -1.25
C VAL A 68 5.68 3.35 0.15
N ILE A 69 5.24 4.09 1.16
CA ILE A 69 5.31 3.70 2.56
C ILE A 69 4.07 2.86 2.87
N TYR A 70 4.27 1.57 3.11
CA TYR A 70 3.23 0.66 3.54
C TYR A 70 3.05 0.76 5.07
N CYS A 71 1.82 1.05 5.49
CA CYS A 71 1.42 1.23 6.87
C CYS A 71 0.54 0.04 7.28
N HIS A 72 1.05 -0.83 8.16
CA HIS A 72 0.36 -2.05 8.59
C HIS A 72 -0.88 -1.77 9.46
N GLY A 73 -1.73 -2.79 9.59
CA GLY A 73 -2.94 -2.77 10.42
C GLY A 73 -2.68 -2.95 11.92
N ASN A 74 -3.73 -2.91 12.72
CA ASN A 74 -3.62 -3.22 14.14
C ASN A 74 -3.11 -4.66 14.34
N SER A 75 -2.24 -4.91 15.31
CA SER A 75 -1.53 -6.20 15.51
C SER A 75 -0.59 -6.64 14.38
N GLY A 76 -0.44 -5.84 13.32
CA GLY A 76 0.46 -6.14 12.21
C GLY A 76 1.93 -5.80 12.50
N CYS A 77 2.74 -5.96 11.47
CA CYS A 77 4.15 -5.58 11.44
C CYS A 77 4.62 -5.34 10.00
N ARG A 78 5.90 -5.00 9.82
CA ARG A 78 6.50 -4.73 8.51
C ARG A 78 6.48 -5.92 7.54
N ALA A 79 6.27 -7.14 8.03
CA ALA A 79 6.08 -8.33 7.19
C ALA A 79 4.84 -8.23 6.28
N ASP A 80 3.81 -7.50 6.72
CA ASP A 80 2.57 -7.27 5.96
C ASP A 80 2.81 -6.56 4.61
N ALA A 81 3.96 -5.89 4.44
CA ALA A 81 4.30 -5.15 3.22
C ALA A 81 4.83 -6.05 2.08
N SER A 82 4.99 -7.35 2.30
CA SER A 82 5.57 -8.28 1.31
C SER A 82 4.77 -8.30 0.01
N GLU A 83 3.43 -8.28 0.11
CA GLU A 83 2.54 -8.20 -1.06
C GLU A 83 2.75 -6.89 -1.83
N ALA A 84 2.72 -5.75 -1.13
CA ALA A 84 2.99 -4.45 -1.76
C ALA A 84 4.37 -4.40 -2.44
N ALA A 85 5.40 -5.00 -1.84
CA ALA A 85 6.74 -5.11 -2.43
C ALA A 85 6.71 -5.93 -3.74
N ILE A 86 6.08 -7.10 -3.73
CA ILE A 86 5.97 -7.98 -4.92
C ILE A 86 5.24 -7.26 -6.07
N ILE A 87 4.23 -6.46 -5.77
CA ILE A 87 3.42 -5.76 -6.78
C ILE A 87 4.14 -4.52 -7.34
N LEU A 88 4.76 -3.72 -6.47
CA LEU A 88 5.24 -2.38 -6.82
C LEU A 88 6.68 -2.36 -7.37
N LEU A 89 7.55 -3.23 -6.86
CA LEU A 89 8.97 -3.25 -7.23
C LEU A 89 9.21 -3.48 -8.73
N PRO A 90 8.47 -4.36 -9.44
CA PRO A 90 8.61 -4.53 -10.90
C PRO A 90 8.31 -3.26 -11.71
N SER A 91 7.47 -2.38 -11.15
CA SER A 91 7.08 -1.09 -11.72
C SER A 91 8.03 0.06 -11.37
N ASN A 92 9.22 -0.24 -10.82
CA ASN A 92 10.22 0.74 -10.36
C ASN A 92 9.67 1.70 -9.28
N ILE A 93 8.77 1.20 -8.43
CA ILE A 93 8.29 1.89 -7.23
C ILE A 93 8.89 1.15 -6.03
N THR A 94 9.71 1.83 -5.23
CA THR A 94 10.30 1.23 -4.02
C THR A 94 9.26 1.13 -2.92
N VAL A 95 9.43 0.19 -1.99
CA VAL A 95 8.51 0.05 -0.85
C VAL A 95 9.27 0.26 0.44
N PHE A 96 8.80 1.19 1.26
CA PHE A 96 9.26 1.37 2.63
C PHE A 96 8.18 0.86 3.57
N THR A 97 8.56 0.22 4.66
CA THR A 97 7.61 -0.25 5.66
C THR A 97 8.24 -0.13 7.04
N LEU A 98 7.41 -0.12 8.07
CA LEU A 98 7.80 0.09 9.45
C LEU A 98 6.94 -0.73 10.39
N ASP A 99 7.51 -1.17 11.50
CA ASP A 99 6.75 -1.51 12.68
C ASP A 99 6.37 -0.21 13.41
N PHE A 100 5.09 0.13 13.52
CA PHE A 100 4.66 1.28 14.31
C PHE A 100 5.02 1.12 15.79
N SER A 101 5.14 2.23 16.53
CA SER A 101 5.33 2.18 17.99
C SER A 101 4.29 1.30 18.65
N GLY A 102 4.72 0.44 19.56
CA GLY A 102 3.83 -0.53 20.21
C GLY A 102 3.58 -1.81 19.42
N SER A 103 4.10 -1.94 18.20
CA SER A 103 3.90 -3.08 17.28
C SER A 103 5.22 -3.77 16.93
N GLY A 104 5.12 -5.04 16.53
CA GLY A 104 6.27 -5.83 16.09
C GLY A 104 7.49 -5.75 17.01
N LEU A 105 8.64 -5.48 16.39
CA LEU A 105 9.95 -5.33 17.02
C LEU A 105 10.27 -3.88 17.41
N SER A 106 9.38 -2.93 17.13
CA SER A 106 9.55 -1.52 17.49
C SER A 106 9.41 -1.28 19.00
N GLY A 107 9.97 -0.14 19.42
CA GLY A 107 9.80 0.42 20.75
C GLY A 107 8.35 0.85 21.04
N GLY A 108 8.16 1.66 22.08
CA GLY A 108 6.83 2.06 22.57
C GLY A 108 6.15 0.93 23.36
N GLU A 109 5.04 1.25 24.02
CA GLU A 109 4.24 0.28 24.81
C GLU A 109 2.83 0.05 24.22
N HIS A 110 2.28 1.07 23.57
CA HIS A 110 0.88 1.13 23.19
C HIS A 110 0.72 1.52 21.72
N VAL A 111 -0.30 0.93 21.10
CA VAL A 111 -0.86 1.41 19.83
C VAL A 111 -2.04 2.33 20.11
N THR A 112 -2.27 3.29 19.22
CA THR A 112 -3.32 4.30 19.35
C THR A 112 -4.20 4.44 18.12
N LEU A 113 -4.18 3.39 17.28
CA LEU A 113 -5.05 3.19 16.14
C LEU A 113 -4.99 4.30 15.07
N GLY A 114 -3.87 5.01 14.99
CA GLY A 114 -3.61 6.07 14.01
C GLY A 114 -3.25 7.42 14.62
N TRP A 115 -3.45 7.60 15.92
CA TRP A 115 -3.24 8.89 16.58
C TRP A 115 -1.75 9.25 16.75
N ASN A 116 -0.96 8.35 17.34
CA ASN A 116 0.48 8.49 17.53
C ASN A 116 1.26 7.90 16.35
N GLU A 117 0.66 6.93 15.65
CA GLU A 117 1.24 6.28 14.47
C GLU A 117 1.46 7.28 13.33
N LYS A 118 0.67 8.36 13.25
CA LYS A 118 0.91 9.44 12.28
C LYS A 118 2.24 10.16 12.52
N ASP A 119 2.68 10.26 13.77
CA ASP A 119 3.98 10.88 14.12
C ASP A 119 5.15 9.93 13.82
N ASP A 120 4.90 8.62 13.90
CA ASP A 120 5.86 7.59 13.47
C ASP A 120 6.03 7.64 11.95
N LEU A 121 4.91 7.71 11.21
CA LEU A 121 4.90 7.91 9.77
C LEU A 121 5.60 9.21 9.38
N LYS A 122 5.36 10.30 10.13
CA LYS A 122 6.09 11.56 9.93
C LYS A 122 7.61 11.37 10.05
N ALA A 123 8.09 10.65 11.06
CA ALA A 123 9.51 10.41 11.24
C ALA A 123 10.13 9.62 10.07
N VAL A 124 9.40 8.63 9.55
CA VAL A 124 9.82 7.89 8.35
C VAL A 124 9.84 8.75 7.10
N VAL A 125 8.82 9.60 6.90
CA VAL A 125 8.78 10.53 5.77
C VAL A 125 9.93 11.53 5.84
N ASP A 126 10.21 12.08 7.02
CA ASP A 126 11.33 13.00 7.23
C ASP A 126 12.68 12.30 6.97
N TYR A 127 12.83 11.03 7.40
CA TYR A 127 14.00 10.21 7.10
C TYR A 127 14.20 10.01 5.59
N LEU A 128 13.16 9.59 4.86
CA LEU A 128 13.23 9.35 3.41
C LEU A 128 13.57 10.63 2.63
N ARG A 129 13.01 11.77 3.04
CA ARG A 129 13.34 13.07 2.44
C ARG A 129 14.78 13.49 2.70
N ALA A 130 15.30 13.22 3.89
CA ALA A 130 16.68 13.52 4.25
C ALA A 130 17.69 12.63 3.52
N ASP A 131 17.34 11.36 3.29
CA ASP A 131 18.16 10.41 2.53
C ASP A 131 18.30 10.82 1.04
N GLY A 132 17.27 11.45 0.48
CA GLY A 132 17.33 12.07 -0.86
C GLY A 132 17.31 11.08 -2.03
N ASN A 133 17.20 9.77 -1.78
CA ASN A 133 17.15 8.74 -2.82
C ASN A 133 15.73 8.39 -3.30
N VAL A 134 14.70 9.10 -2.81
CA VAL A 134 13.31 8.96 -3.26
C VAL A 134 12.82 10.22 -3.96
N SER A 135 12.14 10.08 -5.11
CA SER A 135 11.62 11.23 -5.87
C SER A 135 10.24 11.69 -5.42
N LEU A 136 9.37 10.75 -5.11
CA LEU A 136 8.00 10.98 -4.64
C LEU A 136 7.69 10.02 -3.51
N ILE A 137 6.84 10.45 -2.58
CA ILE A 137 6.38 9.61 -1.48
C ILE A 137 4.89 9.37 -1.63
N GLY A 138 4.50 8.11 -1.47
CA GLY A 138 3.14 7.68 -1.33
C GLY A 138 2.87 6.83 -0.13
N LEU A 139 1.59 6.70 0.18
CA LEU A 139 1.13 5.98 1.36
C LEU A 139 0.18 4.87 0.93
N TRP A 140 0.39 3.67 1.45
CA TRP A 140 -0.60 2.61 1.41
C TRP A 140 -0.85 2.16 2.84
N GLY A 141 -2.03 2.43 3.35
CA GLY A 141 -2.41 1.96 4.68
C GLY A 141 -3.51 0.92 4.64
N ARG A 142 -3.41 -0.08 5.52
CA ARG A 142 -4.45 -1.09 5.77
C ARG A 142 -5.04 -0.92 7.17
N SER A 143 -6.37 -0.86 7.29
CA SER A 143 -7.09 -0.76 8.56
C SER A 143 -6.59 0.42 9.42
N MET A 144 -5.94 0.17 10.55
CA MET A 144 -5.24 1.18 11.35
C MET A 144 -4.26 2.01 10.50
N GLY A 145 -3.47 1.36 9.64
CA GLY A 145 -2.54 2.02 8.74
C GLY A 145 -3.24 2.96 7.77
N ALA A 146 -4.44 2.61 7.28
CA ALA A 146 -5.23 3.50 6.41
C ALA A 146 -5.63 4.78 7.15
N VAL A 147 -6.09 4.63 8.40
CA VAL A 147 -6.37 5.78 9.27
C VAL A 147 -5.11 6.61 9.50
N THR A 148 -3.97 5.99 9.81
CA THR A 148 -2.68 6.67 9.95
C THR A 148 -2.31 7.46 8.70
N SER A 149 -2.41 6.84 7.51
CA SER A 149 -2.08 7.47 6.24
C SER A 149 -2.98 8.67 5.94
N LEU A 150 -4.28 8.57 6.22
CA LEU A 150 -5.23 9.68 6.08
C LEU A 150 -4.93 10.82 7.06
N MET A 151 -4.67 10.48 8.33
CA MET A 151 -4.36 11.44 9.39
C MET A 151 -3.11 12.26 9.05
N TYR A 152 -2.04 11.59 8.58
CA TYR A 152 -0.81 12.25 8.19
C TYR A 152 -0.92 12.97 6.84
N GLY A 153 -1.56 12.36 5.84
CA GLY A 153 -1.72 12.95 4.51
C GLY A 153 -2.50 14.27 4.50
N ALA A 154 -3.41 14.46 5.46
CA ALA A 154 -4.08 15.73 5.67
C ALA A 154 -3.15 16.84 6.22
N GLU A 155 -2.05 16.49 6.87
CA GLU A 155 -1.05 17.41 7.42
C GLU A 155 0.06 17.73 6.41
N ASP A 156 0.30 16.84 5.45
CA ASP A 156 1.36 16.97 4.45
C ASP A 156 0.83 16.88 3.01
N PRO A 157 0.54 18.03 2.36
CA PRO A 157 0.00 18.07 1.00
C PRO A 157 1.02 17.69 -0.08
N SER A 158 2.29 17.42 0.27
CA SER A 158 3.30 16.97 -0.71
C SER A 158 3.34 15.46 -0.91
N ILE A 159 2.59 14.70 -0.10
CA ILE A 159 2.31 13.29 -0.39
C ILE A 159 1.56 13.22 -1.72
N ALA A 160 2.07 12.41 -2.64
CA ALA A 160 1.56 12.41 -4.01
C ALA A 160 0.28 11.58 -4.18
N GLY A 161 -0.11 10.79 -3.17
CA GLY A 161 -1.32 9.99 -3.17
C GLY A 161 -1.44 9.08 -1.93
N ILE A 162 -2.61 8.49 -1.73
CA ILE A 162 -2.88 7.58 -0.60
C ILE A 162 -3.76 6.41 -1.07
N VAL A 163 -3.40 5.19 -0.71
CA VAL A 163 -4.29 4.03 -0.77
C VAL A 163 -4.80 3.75 0.63
N LEU A 164 -6.12 3.78 0.78
CA LEU A 164 -6.86 3.57 2.01
C LEU A 164 -7.60 2.24 1.92
N ASP A 165 -6.98 1.17 2.40
CA ASP A 165 -7.59 -0.16 2.47
C ASP A 165 -8.30 -0.34 3.83
N SER A 166 -9.62 -0.45 3.76
CA SER A 166 -10.53 -0.74 4.87
C SER A 166 -10.38 0.20 6.09
N PRO A 167 -10.35 1.55 5.91
CA PRO A 167 -10.29 2.50 7.02
C PRO A 167 -11.59 2.53 7.84
N PHE A 168 -11.47 2.84 9.14
CA PHE A 168 -12.62 3.12 10.01
C PHE A 168 -12.88 4.64 10.14
N SER A 169 -14.17 5.01 10.28
CA SER A 169 -14.60 6.43 10.29
C SER A 169 -14.48 7.13 11.65
N ASP A 170 -14.74 6.38 12.72
CA ASP A 170 -14.73 6.87 14.10
C ASP A 170 -14.44 5.70 15.05
N LEU A 171 -13.47 5.86 15.94
CA LEU A 171 -13.05 4.78 16.85
C LEU A 171 -14.15 4.41 17.87
N VAL A 172 -14.94 5.39 18.32
CA VAL A 172 -16.02 5.11 19.28
C VAL A 172 -17.11 4.29 18.60
N GLU A 173 -17.43 4.60 17.34
CA GLU A 173 -18.38 3.83 16.53
C GLU A 173 -17.88 2.40 16.29
N LEU A 174 -16.63 2.23 15.84
CA LEU A 174 -16.04 0.89 15.64
C LEU A 174 -16.10 0.05 16.93
N MET A 175 -15.77 0.65 18.08
CA MET A 175 -15.88 -0.02 19.38
C MET A 175 -17.31 -0.43 19.74
N LEU A 176 -18.31 0.37 19.35
CA LEU A 176 -19.73 0.05 19.56
C LEU A 176 -20.17 -1.13 18.69
N GLU A 177 -19.75 -1.16 17.42
CA GLU A 177 -20.10 -2.23 16.50
C GLU A 177 -19.50 -3.57 16.94
N LEU A 178 -18.24 -3.59 17.39
CA LEU A 178 -17.60 -4.79 17.91
C LEU A 178 -18.37 -5.36 19.12
N VAL A 179 -18.85 -4.50 20.04
CA VAL A 179 -19.66 -4.94 21.20
C VAL A 179 -20.96 -5.60 20.77
N ASP A 180 -21.61 -5.09 19.72
CA ASP A 180 -22.85 -5.64 19.17
C ASP A 180 -22.61 -6.98 18.45
N THR A 181 -21.51 -7.08 17.69
CA THR A 181 -21.09 -8.32 17.01
C THR A 181 -20.84 -9.47 17.99
N TYR A 182 -20.24 -9.20 19.16
CA TYR A 182 -20.06 -10.22 20.21
C TYR A 182 -21.35 -10.55 21.00
N LYS A 183 -22.52 -10.05 20.55
CA LYS A 183 -23.87 -10.33 21.09
C LYS A 183 -24.03 -10.06 22.58
N PHE A 184 -23.25 -9.13 23.14
CA PHE A 184 -23.52 -8.62 24.48
C PHE A 184 -24.71 -7.66 24.43
N ARG A 185 -25.92 -8.17 24.65
CA ARG A 185 -27.13 -7.33 24.80
C ARG A 185 -27.01 -6.46 26.05
N LEU A 186 -26.40 -5.29 25.88
CA LEU A 186 -26.23 -4.29 26.92
C LEU A 186 -27.30 -3.19 26.77
N PRO A 187 -27.98 -2.79 27.86
CA PRO A 187 -28.85 -1.61 27.83
C PRO A 187 -28.10 -0.38 27.32
N LYS A 188 -28.76 0.47 26.50
CA LYS A 188 -28.11 1.65 25.89
C LYS A 188 -27.40 2.59 26.90
N PHE A 189 -27.88 2.65 28.15
CA PHE A 189 -27.23 3.45 29.18
C PHE A 189 -25.88 2.86 29.63
N THR A 190 -25.73 1.53 29.74
CA THR A 190 -24.49 0.88 30.18
C THR A 190 -23.38 1.05 29.16
N VAL A 191 -23.74 1.09 27.87
CA VAL A 191 -22.82 1.35 26.76
C VAL A 191 -22.16 2.73 26.87
N LYS A 192 -22.93 3.77 27.21
CA LYS A 192 -22.38 5.13 27.42
C LYS A 192 -21.38 5.16 28.58
N PHE A 193 -21.69 4.51 29.70
CA PHE A 193 -20.77 4.40 30.83
C PHE A 193 -19.50 3.61 30.46
N ALA A 194 -19.65 2.52 29.69
CA ALA A 194 -18.53 1.72 29.21
C ALA A 194 -17.59 2.55 28.32
N ILE A 195 -18.11 3.30 27.34
CA ILE A 195 -17.30 4.21 26.50
C ILE A 195 -16.59 5.25 27.36
N GLN A 196 -17.30 5.89 28.28
CA GLN A 196 -16.70 6.92 29.13
C GLN A 196 -15.58 6.36 30.01
N PHE A 197 -15.74 5.14 30.50
CA PHE A 197 -14.69 4.42 31.22
C PHE A 197 -13.51 4.12 30.29
N MET A 198 -13.75 3.53 29.12
CA MET A 198 -12.69 3.20 28.15
C MET A 198 -11.90 4.45 27.73
N ARG A 199 -12.59 5.55 27.39
CA ARG A 199 -11.97 6.83 27.08
C ARG A 199 -11.03 7.29 28.19
N LYS A 200 -11.48 7.30 29.45
CA LYS A 200 -10.65 7.71 30.60
C LYS A 200 -9.46 6.78 30.80
N SER A 201 -9.65 5.47 30.66
CA SER A 201 -8.58 4.48 30.81
C SER A 201 -7.55 4.60 29.70
N ILE A 202 -7.98 4.77 28.45
CA ILE A 202 -7.11 4.98 27.28
C ILE A 202 -6.35 6.29 27.42
N GLN A 203 -7.03 7.38 27.76
CA GLN A 203 -6.40 8.68 28.00
C GLN A 203 -5.34 8.62 29.10
N LYS A 204 -5.58 7.84 30.16
CA LYS A 204 -4.59 7.66 31.24
C LYS A 204 -3.38 6.81 30.81
N LYS A 205 -3.61 5.73 30.04
CA LYS A 205 -2.57 4.75 29.67
C LYS A 205 -1.79 5.16 28.42
N ALA A 206 -2.50 5.45 27.33
CA ALA A 206 -1.93 5.76 26.02
C ALA A 206 -1.86 7.27 25.71
N LYS A 207 -2.25 8.13 26.67
CA LYS A 207 -2.10 9.59 26.61
C LYS A 207 -2.80 10.27 25.42
N PHE A 208 -3.83 9.65 24.85
CA PHE A 208 -4.66 10.25 23.79
C PHE A 208 -6.15 10.09 24.07
N ASP A 209 -6.95 10.96 23.46
CA ASP A 209 -8.41 10.93 23.56
C ASP A 209 -9.01 10.24 22.32
N ILE A 210 -9.67 9.10 22.52
CA ILE A 210 -10.30 8.32 21.43
C ILE A 210 -11.33 9.14 20.64
N THR A 211 -11.91 10.18 21.23
CA THR A 211 -12.88 11.05 20.53
C THR A 211 -12.22 12.05 19.59
N GLY A 212 -10.90 12.21 19.69
CA GLY A 212 -10.09 13.00 18.76
C GLY A 212 -9.83 12.27 17.45
N LEU A 213 -9.88 10.93 17.46
CA LEU A 213 -9.63 10.10 16.28
C LEU A 213 -10.92 9.94 15.45
N ASN A 214 -11.25 10.98 14.70
CA ASN A 214 -12.41 11.04 13.83
C ASN A 214 -11.95 11.36 12.40
N THR A 215 -11.90 10.33 11.56
CA THR A 215 -11.34 10.45 10.20
C THR A 215 -12.26 11.20 9.25
N ILE A 216 -13.57 11.25 9.51
CA ILE A 216 -14.52 12.08 8.74
C ILE A 216 -14.13 13.57 8.83
N LYS A 217 -13.74 14.05 10.01
CA LYS A 217 -13.29 15.43 10.18
C LYS A 217 -12.01 15.71 9.39
N VAL A 218 -11.09 14.74 9.37
CA VAL A 218 -9.80 14.86 8.70
C VAL A 218 -9.92 14.75 7.18
N ALA A 219 -10.81 13.87 6.69
CA ALA A 219 -11.13 13.72 5.28
C ALA A 219 -11.57 15.05 4.64
N LYS A 220 -12.30 15.89 5.40
CA LYS A 220 -12.75 17.22 4.96
C LYS A 220 -11.64 18.25 4.79
N SER A 221 -10.40 17.94 5.18
CA SER A 221 -9.24 18.80 5.01
C SER A 221 -8.10 18.14 4.23
N CYS A 222 -8.24 16.88 3.83
CA CYS A 222 -7.24 16.17 3.06
C CYS A 222 -7.45 16.41 1.55
N PHE A 223 -6.44 16.95 0.88
CA PHE A 223 -6.49 17.23 -0.57
C PHE A 223 -5.70 16.22 -1.41
N VAL A 224 -4.94 15.35 -0.74
CA VAL A 224 -4.09 14.37 -1.41
C VAL A 224 -4.96 13.40 -2.23
N PRO A 225 -4.59 13.08 -3.48
CA PRO A 225 -5.32 12.09 -4.25
C PRO A 225 -5.42 10.74 -3.51
N ALA A 226 -6.61 10.14 -3.44
CA ALA A 226 -6.81 8.91 -2.67
C ALA A 226 -7.60 7.84 -3.42
N LEU A 227 -7.22 6.58 -3.17
CA LEU A 227 -7.94 5.39 -3.59
C LEU A 227 -8.48 4.67 -2.36
N PHE A 228 -9.77 4.33 -2.35
CA PHE A 228 -10.45 3.69 -1.23
C PHE A 228 -10.77 2.24 -1.53
N GLY A 229 -10.05 1.28 -0.95
CA GLY A 229 -10.38 -0.15 -1.04
C GLY A 229 -11.19 -0.61 0.17
N HIS A 230 -12.18 -1.48 -0.02
CA HIS A 230 -12.89 -2.10 1.08
C HIS A 230 -13.52 -3.43 0.65
N ALA A 231 -13.31 -4.49 1.44
CA ALA A 231 -13.90 -5.79 1.14
C ALA A 231 -15.40 -5.81 1.49
N ILE A 232 -16.26 -6.19 0.53
CA ILE A 232 -17.74 -6.19 0.71
C ILE A 232 -18.17 -7.06 1.92
N GLY A 233 -17.41 -8.12 2.21
CA GLY A 233 -17.66 -9.05 3.30
C GLY A 233 -16.93 -8.73 4.62
N ASP A 234 -16.28 -7.57 4.77
CA ASP A 234 -15.60 -7.20 6.02
C ASP A 234 -16.62 -7.04 7.15
N ASP A 235 -16.53 -7.94 8.13
CA ASP A 235 -17.37 -7.98 9.33
C ASP A 235 -16.67 -7.39 10.57
N PHE A 236 -15.39 -7.00 10.43
CA PHE A 236 -14.59 -6.36 11.46
C PHE A 236 -14.67 -4.83 11.36
N ILE A 237 -14.40 -4.26 10.18
CA ILE A 237 -14.67 -2.86 9.86
C ILE A 237 -15.69 -2.88 8.73
N ARG A 238 -16.93 -2.49 9.01
CA ARG A 238 -17.98 -2.57 7.97
C ARG A 238 -17.75 -1.55 6.83
N PRO A 239 -18.14 -1.86 5.57
CA PRO A 239 -17.94 -1.00 4.40
C PRO A 239 -18.40 0.45 4.54
N HIS A 240 -19.50 0.68 5.28
CA HIS A 240 -20.05 2.01 5.50
C HIS A 240 -19.06 3.01 6.12
N HIS A 241 -18.02 2.53 6.81
CA HIS A 241 -16.96 3.39 7.31
C HIS A 241 -16.19 4.07 6.17
N SER A 242 -15.79 3.29 5.15
CA SER A 242 -15.09 3.82 3.98
C SER A 242 -15.97 4.72 3.14
N ASP A 243 -17.24 4.34 2.94
CA ASP A 243 -18.22 5.16 2.23
C ASP A 243 -18.34 6.56 2.85
N ARG A 244 -18.49 6.64 4.18
CA ARG A 244 -18.61 7.93 4.90
C ARG A 244 -17.35 8.77 4.83
N ILE A 245 -16.17 8.14 4.86
CA ILE A 245 -14.91 8.87 4.72
C ILE A 245 -14.79 9.42 3.30
N PHE A 246 -15.11 8.60 2.29
CA PHE A 246 -15.11 8.99 0.88
C PHE A 246 -16.08 10.15 0.62
N GLU A 247 -17.32 10.07 1.09
CA GLU A 247 -18.32 11.14 0.98
C GLU A 247 -17.86 12.46 1.60
N ALA A 248 -17.05 12.39 2.66
CA ALA A 248 -16.50 13.55 3.34
C ALA A 248 -15.15 14.02 2.76
N TYR A 249 -14.54 13.25 1.85
CA TYR A 249 -13.19 13.48 1.36
C TYR A 249 -13.14 14.71 0.46
N MET A 250 -12.25 15.65 0.79
CA MET A 250 -12.15 16.93 0.07
C MET A 250 -11.31 16.82 -1.21
N GLY A 251 -10.28 15.97 -1.19
CA GLY A 251 -9.39 15.71 -2.31
C GLY A 251 -10.05 14.88 -3.41
N THR A 252 -9.30 14.62 -4.47
CA THR A 252 -9.76 13.68 -5.51
C THR A 252 -9.71 12.26 -4.95
N GLY A 253 -10.86 11.73 -4.57
CA GLY A 253 -11.03 10.32 -4.21
C GLY A 253 -11.52 9.49 -5.40
N ALA A 254 -11.09 8.24 -5.47
CA ALA A 254 -11.72 7.21 -6.28
C ALA A 254 -12.05 5.98 -5.41
N ILE A 255 -13.21 5.38 -5.65
CA ILE A 255 -13.53 4.03 -5.19
C ILE A 255 -13.29 3.10 -6.39
N PRO A 256 -12.52 2.02 -6.24
CA PRO A 256 -12.50 0.90 -7.18
C PRO A 256 -13.92 0.36 -7.35
N GLU A 257 -14.56 0.60 -8.50
CA GLU A 257 -15.74 -0.16 -8.86
C GLU A 257 -15.30 -1.57 -9.26
N VAL A 258 -15.42 -2.53 -8.34
CA VAL A 258 -15.44 -3.96 -8.72
C VAL A 258 -16.84 -4.22 -9.28
N GLY A 259 -17.00 -3.98 -10.58
CA GLY A 259 -18.29 -3.88 -11.25
C GLY A 259 -19.16 -5.14 -11.15
N PHE A 260 -20.35 -5.00 -10.57
CA PHE A 260 -21.46 -5.92 -10.75
C PHE A 260 -22.49 -5.23 -11.65
N PHE A 261 -22.65 -5.71 -12.89
CA PHE A 261 -23.79 -5.35 -13.73
C PHE A 261 -24.87 -6.42 -13.55
N PRO A 262 -25.99 -6.15 -12.84
CA PRO A 262 -27.15 -7.01 -12.95
C PRO A 262 -27.79 -6.78 -14.32
N ASP A 263 -28.14 -7.89 -14.98
CA ASP A 263 -28.82 -7.90 -16.28
C ASP A 263 -29.93 -6.85 -16.38
N SER A 264 -29.95 -6.18 -17.52
CA SER A 264 -30.85 -5.08 -17.84
C SER A 264 -32.32 -5.44 -17.67
N SER A 265 -33.03 -4.71 -16.81
CA SER A 265 -34.36 -4.16 -17.13
C SER A 265 -34.81 -3.18 -16.05
N THR A 266 -34.41 -1.91 -16.18
CA THR A 266 -35.29 -0.73 -16.08
C THR A 266 -34.44 0.54 -16.21
N ALA A 267 -34.91 1.46 -17.04
CA ALA A 267 -34.19 2.67 -17.40
C ALA A 267 -34.20 3.74 -16.29
N SER A 268 -33.10 4.51 -16.28
CA SER A 268 -32.92 5.88 -15.76
C SER A 268 -32.52 6.10 -14.30
N LYS A 269 -31.23 6.43 -14.08
CA LYS A 269 -30.71 7.81 -14.04
C LYS A 269 -29.18 7.77 -14.17
N ALA A 270 -28.64 8.67 -15.00
CA ALA A 270 -27.25 8.70 -15.42
C ALA A 270 -26.26 8.81 -14.24
N THR A 271 -25.36 7.83 -14.14
CA THR A 271 -24.07 7.91 -13.45
C THR A 271 -23.00 8.14 -14.52
N SER A 272 -22.25 9.23 -14.37
CA SER A 272 -21.14 9.58 -15.25
C SER A 272 -20.02 8.56 -15.12
N SER A 273 -19.55 8.01 -16.24
CA SER A 273 -18.50 6.99 -16.27
C SER A 273 -17.18 7.51 -15.70
N THR A 274 -16.32 6.60 -15.25
CA THR A 274 -14.98 6.84 -14.70
C THR A 274 -14.11 7.76 -15.57
N SER A 275 -14.33 7.75 -16.89
CA SER A 275 -13.72 8.68 -17.85
C SER A 275 -14.04 10.15 -17.60
N ASP A 276 -15.23 10.46 -17.09
CA ASP A 276 -15.72 11.82 -16.89
C ASP A 276 -15.17 12.41 -15.60
N ALA A 277 -14.98 11.58 -14.57
CA ALA A 277 -14.20 11.95 -13.38
C ALA A 277 -12.74 12.25 -13.77
N ILE A 278 -12.15 11.43 -14.66
CA ILE A 278 -10.78 11.61 -15.18
C ILE A 278 -10.63 12.88 -16.02
N ASN A 279 -11.65 13.27 -16.79
CA ASN A 279 -11.60 14.50 -17.58
C ASN A 279 -11.81 15.77 -16.73
N GLN A 280 -12.58 15.71 -15.64
CA GLN A 280 -12.69 16.82 -14.69
C GLN A 280 -11.38 17.12 -13.94
N VAL A 281 -10.49 16.14 -13.79
CA VAL A 281 -9.13 16.32 -13.24
C VAL A 281 -8.27 17.21 -14.16
N ARG A 282 -8.51 17.18 -15.49
CA ARG A 282 -7.72 17.94 -16.47
C ARG A 282 -8.15 19.41 -16.61
N SER A 283 -9.42 19.72 -16.38
CA SER A 283 -9.97 21.05 -16.67
C SER A 283 -9.78 22.09 -15.57
N LYS A 284 -9.27 21.71 -14.38
CA LYS A 284 -9.16 22.60 -13.21
C LYS A 284 -7.76 23.13 -12.90
N ARG A 285 -6.77 22.95 -13.79
CA ARG A 285 -5.47 23.63 -13.68
C ARG A 285 -5.61 25.08 -14.20
N PRO A 286 -5.33 26.13 -13.40
CA PRO A 286 -5.09 27.45 -13.95
C PRO A 286 -3.75 27.41 -14.69
N MET A 287 -3.75 27.58 -16.01
CA MET A 287 -2.53 27.76 -16.78
C MET A 287 -1.92 29.13 -16.44
N SER A 288 -0.79 29.16 -15.73
CA SER A 288 0.05 30.35 -15.69
C SER A 288 0.80 30.47 -17.01
N ARG A 289 0.52 31.56 -17.72
CA ARG A 289 1.14 32.01 -18.96
C ARG A 289 2.48 32.65 -18.63
N THR A 290 3.58 32.05 -19.10
CA THR A 290 4.89 32.73 -19.13
C THR A 290 5.23 33.03 -20.57
N GLU A 291 5.32 34.32 -20.90
CA GLU A 291 5.79 34.82 -22.19
C GLU A 291 7.31 34.76 -22.25
N VAL A 292 7.85 34.26 -23.37
CA VAL A 292 9.29 34.23 -23.66
C VAL A 292 9.59 35.35 -24.67
N PRO A 293 10.53 36.26 -24.40
CA PRO A 293 11.03 37.16 -25.42
C PRO A 293 11.97 36.40 -26.37
N SER A 294 11.63 36.43 -27.65
CA SER A 294 12.45 36.05 -28.79
C SER A 294 13.55 37.07 -29.03
N ASP A 295 14.82 36.63 -29.15
CA ASP A 295 15.82 37.18 -30.07
C ASP A 295 17.03 36.23 -30.18
N ILE A 296 17.29 35.74 -31.41
CA ILE A 296 18.51 35.02 -31.87
C ILE A 296 19.19 35.95 -32.91
N PRO A 297 20.52 35.87 -33.15
CA PRO A 297 21.09 34.95 -34.18
C PRO A 297 22.43 34.30 -33.71
N SER A 298 22.73 33.02 -33.97
CA SER A 298 23.08 32.32 -35.22
C SER A 298 24.45 32.71 -35.81
N GLU A 299 25.43 31.79 -35.77
CA GLU A 299 26.38 31.41 -36.86
C GLU A 299 27.41 30.40 -36.28
N GLU A 300 27.40 29.13 -36.71
CA GLU A 300 28.19 28.53 -37.82
C GLU A 300 29.67 28.27 -37.51
N HIS A 301 30.08 26.99 -37.41
CA HIS A 301 31.03 26.31 -38.32
C HIS A 301 31.52 24.95 -37.75
N LEU A 302 31.30 23.88 -38.53
CA LEU A 302 32.12 22.66 -38.62
C LEU A 302 33.12 22.86 -39.79
N PRO A 303 34.31 22.24 -39.84
CA PRO A 303 34.52 20.80 -40.17
C PRO A 303 35.64 20.16 -39.31
N GLY A 304 35.82 18.85 -39.11
CA GLY A 304 35.80 17.67 -39.98
C GLY A 304 37.21 17.03 -39.96
N CYS A 305 37.35 15.73 -39.64
CA CYS A 305 38.31 14.78 -40.26
C CYS A 305 38.38 13.41 -39.54
N GLN A 306 38.79 12.42 -40.34
CA GLN A 306 38.65 10.96 -40.23
C GLN A 306 39.79 10.21 -39.50
N ASP A 307 39.46 8.96 -39.13
CA ASP A 307 40.22 7.70 -39.09
C ASP A 307 41.61 7.60 -38.41
N LYS A 308 41.75 6.62 -37.50
CA LYS A 308 42.49 5.35 -37.74
C LYS A 308 42.51 4.38 -36.55
N ASP A 309 42.51 3.11 -36.92
CA ASP A 309 42.73 1.88 -36.14
C ASP A 309 43.99 1.88 -35.26
N THR A 310 44.05 1.04 -34.21
CA THR A 310 44.77 -0.27 -34.15
C THR A 310 45.03 -0.72 -32.68
N VAL A 311 44.31 -1.77 -32.25
CA VAL A 311 44.77 -3.05 -31.61
C VAL A 311 45.54 -3.12 -30.26
N ASP A 312 45.17 -4.18 -29.51
CA ASP A 312 45.89 -5.00 -28.51
C ASP A 312 45.92 -4.57 -27.02
N ASN A 313 45.79 -5.45 -26.02
CA ASN A 313 45.48 -6.89 -25.97
C ASN A 313 45.16 -7.32 -24.51
N GLY A 314 44.44 -8.44 -24.37
CA GLY A 314 44.44 -9.36 -23.22
C GLY A 314 43.48 -9.06 -22.05
N SER A 315 42.86 -10.05 -21.39
CA SER A 315 42.88 -11.51 -21.52
C SER A 315 41.92 -12.10 -20.45
N SER A 316 41.33 -13.26 -20.76
CA SER A 316 40.80 -14.33 -19.86
C SER A 316 39.28 -14.51 -19.90
N SER A 317 38.71 -15.40 -20.74
CA SER A 317 38.47 -16.86 -20.58
C SER A 317 37.91 -17.25 -19.19
N SER A 318 36.74 -17.91 -19.06
CA SER A 318 36.52 -19.30 -19.49
C SER A 318 35.03 -19.69 -19.61
N ASN A 319 34.81 -20.69 -20.47
CA ASN A 319 33.57 -21.37 -20.91
C ASN A 319 32.80 -22.13 -19.80
N MET A 320 31.46 -22.10 -19.79
CA MET A 320 30.43 -23.05 -20.30
C MET A 320 30.27 -24.42 -19.59
N ILE A 321 29.01 -24.90 -19.61
CA ILE A 321 28.47 -26.29 -19.46
C ILE A 321 28.07 -26.66 -18.01
N SER A 322 26.97 -27.34 -17.63
CA SER A 322 25.82 -28.02 -18.28
C SER A 322 24.67 -28.13 -17.25
N PHE A 323 23.44 -28.32 -17.73
CA PHE A 323 22.36 -28.96 -16.99
C PHE A 323 22.32 -30.45 -17.33
N GLU A 324 22.39 -31.34 -16.33
CA GLU A 324 21.90 -32.73 -16.43
C GLU A 324 21.42 -33.20 -15.04
N LEU A 325 20.12 -33.46 -14.91
CA LEU A 325 19.51 -34.18 -13.79
C LEU A 325 19.48 -35.67 -14.15
N SER A 326 20.19 -36.47 -13.37
CA SER A 326 20.28 -37.92 -13.51
C SER A 326 19.15 -38.64 -12.77
N ASN A 327 18.59 -39.64 -13.46
CA ASN A 327 17.59 -40.60 -13.02
C ASN A 327 18.00 -41.40 -11.76
N GLY A 328 17.01 -41.75 -10.94
CA GLY A 328 17.14 -42.79 -9.91
C GLY A 328 15.82 -43.17 -9.24
N HIS A 329 15.07 -44.11 -9.82
CA HIS A 329 14.15 -45.02 -9.12
C HIS A 329 14.84 -46.38 -8.98
N PRO A 330 14.57 -47.19 -7.93
CA PRO A 330 13.55 -48.23 -8.08
C PRO A 330 12.78 -48.58 -6.79
N PHE A 331 11.50 -48.98 -6.92
CA PHE A 331 10.91 -50.24 -6.43
C PHE A 331 9.38 -50.21 -6.63
N ASP A 332 8.90 -51.15 -7.44
CA ASP A 332 7.51 -51.59 -7.70
C ASP A 332 7.47 -53.10 -7.28
N PRO A 333 6.36 -53.90 -7.33
CA PRO A 333 5.04 -53.64 -7.90
C PRO A 333 3.82 -54.12 -7.09
N HIS A 334 2.60 -53.74 -7.54
CA HIS A 334 1.48 -54.68 -7.80
C HIS A 334 0.26 -54.01 -8.52
N VAL A 335 0.19 -54.26 -9.84
CA VAL A 335 -0.95 -54.69 -10.70
C VAL A 335 -2.23 -53.83 -10.94
N ALA A 336 -2.29 -53.37 -12.20
CA ALA A 336 -3.33 -53.11 -13.23
C ALA A 336 -4.84 -53.46 -13.09
N THR A 337 -5.68 -52.60 -13.72
CA THR A 337 -6.78 -52.88 -14.71
C THR A 337 -7.33 -51.54 -15.28
N THR A 338 -7.07 -51.12 -16.52
CA THR A 338 -7.79 -51.28 -17.83
C THR A 338 -9.07 -50.42 -18.07
N MET A 339 -9.09 -49.79 -19.28
CA MET A 339 -10.21 -49.24 -20.09
C MET A 339 -10.58 -47.75 -19.79
N ASP A 340 -10.86 -46.83 -20.72
CA ASP A 340 -11.08 -46.81 -22.18
C ASP A 340 -10.93 -45.36 -22.71
N ASP A 341 -10.74 -45.18 -24.02
CA ASP A 341 -10.47 -43.93 -24.76
C ASP A 341 -11.64 -42.92 -24.86
N ASP A 342 -11.26 -41.66 -25.09
CA ASP A 342 -11.93 -40.58 -25.84
C ASP A 342 -13.31 -40.00 -25.40
N GLN A 343 -13.26 -38.91 -24.62
CA GLN A 343 -14.10 -37.71 -24.88
C GLN A 343 -13.55 -36.46 -24.16
N TYR A 344 -12.60 -35.77 -24.79
CA TYR A 344 -12.29 -34.38 -24.43
C TYR A 344 -13.33 -33.47 -25.08
N VAL A 345 -14.19 -32.85 -24.27
CA VAL A 345 -15.01 -31.72 -24.71
C VAL A 345 -14.20 -30.45 -24.43
N GLU A 346 -13.67 -29.88 -25.51
CA GLU A 346 -13.09 -28.54 -25.55
C GLU A 346 -14.23 -27.53 -25.33
N TYR A 347 -14.21 -26.84 -24.18
CA TYR A 347 -15.03 -25.64 -24.00
C TYR A 347 -14.19 -24.43 -24.38
N GLN A 348 -14.41 -23.92 -25.59
CA GLN A 348 -14.06 -22.54 -25.91
C GLN A 348 -14.97 -21.63 -25.07
N LEU A 349 -14.43 -21.03 -24.03
CA LEU A 349 -14.99 -19.85 -23.39
C LEU A 349 -14.34 -18.63 -24.06
N ASP A 350 -14.86 -18.29 -25.23
CA ASP A 350 -14.72 -16.94 -25.76
C ASP A 350 -15.52 -15.98 -24.86
N ASP A 351 -14.88 -14.85 -24.58
CA ASP A 351 -15.44 -13.60 -24.03
C ASP A 351 -15.67 -13.51 -22.50
N LEU A 352 -14.56 -13.44 -21.74
CA LEU A 352 -14.52 -12.91 -20.37
C LEU A 352 -13.98 -11.47 -20.36
N THR A 353 -14.63 -10.58 -21.11
CA THR A 353 -14.31 -9.15 -21.07
C THR A 353 -14.98 -8.47 -19.87
N GLY A 354 -14.29 -8.41 -18.72
CA GLY A 354 -14.59 -7.41 -17.69
C GLY A 354 -14.74 -7.85 -16.23
N PHE A 355 -14.25 -9.03 -15.83
CA PHE A 355 -14.22 -9.44 -14.42
C PHE A 355 -12.77 -9.51 -13.92
N PRO A 356 -12.36 -8.80 -12.84
CA PRO A 356 -11.13 -9.11 -12.14
C PRO A 356 -11.30 -10.46 -11.43
N CYS A 357 -10.76 -11.53 -12.01
CA CYS A 357 -10.96 -12.90 -11.51
C CYS A 357 -9.66 -13.58 -11.07
N ASN A 358 -8.54 -12.85 -11.07
CA ASN A 358 -7.25 -13.33 -10.55
C ASN A 358 -6.39 -12.19 -9.96
N VAL A 359 -5.37 -12.60 -9.20
CA VAL A 359 -4.39 -11.70 -8.54
C VAL A 359 -3.74 -10.73 -9.53
N GLU A 360 -3.59 -11.11 -10.81
CA GLU A 360 -2.94 -10.27 -11.83
C GLU A 360 -3.79 -9.05 -12.24
N GLU A 361 -5.13 -9.14 -12.17
CA GLU A 361 -6.02 -8.01 -12.46
C GLU A 361 -6.14 -7.06 -11.27
N GLU A 362 -6.08 -7.57 -10.03
CA GLU A 362 -5.95 -6.76 -8.82
C GLU A 362 -4.58 -6.04 -8.78
N GLU A 363 -3.50 -6.74 -9.13
CA GLU A 363 -2.17 -6.16 -9.34
C GLU A 363 -2.19 -5.03 -10.37
N ARG A 364 -2.80 -5.25 -11.55
CA ARG A 364 -2.93 -4.22 -12.58
C ARG A 364 -3.74 -3.03 -12.09
N PHE A 365 -4.83 -3.29 -11.37
CA PHE A 365 -5.68 -2.24 -10.84
C PHE A 365 -4.94 -1.36 -9.81
N PHE A 366 -4.22 -1.96 -8.86
CA PHE A 366 -3.39 -1.22 -7.93
C PHE A 366 -2.28 -0.48 -8.67
N ILE A 367 -1.56 -1.14 -9.59
CA ILE A 367 -0.47 -0.52 -10.36
C ILE A 367 -0.99 0.66 -11.20
N ASP A 368 -2.15 0.54 -11.84
CA ASP A 368 -2.74 1.62 -12.65
C ASP A 368 -3.29 2.74 -11.77
N GLY A 369 -3.86 2.42 -10.61
CA GLY A 369 -4.21 3.39 -9.57
C GLY A 369 -2.98 4.17 -9.10
N PHE A 370 -1.91 3.48 -8.71
CA PHE A 370 -0.63 4.08 -8.33
C PHE A 370 -0.03 4.90 -9.46
N ARG A 371 0.00 4.39 -10.70
CA ARG A 371 0.53 5.14 -11.86
C ARG A 371 -0.30 6.37 -12.21
N CYS A 372 -1.62 6.35 -11.98
CA CYS A 372 -2.48 7.49 -12.21
C CYS A 372 -2.35 8.55 -11.10
N LEU A 373 -2.17 8.12 -9.84
CA LEU A 373 -1.94 8.99 -8.69
C LEU A 373 -0.53 9.62 -8.71
N TRP A 374 0.49 8.91 -9.22
CA TRP A 374 1.91 9.31 -9.17
C TRP A 374 2.57 9.67 -10.51
N LYS A 375 1.84 10.15 -11.52
CA LYS A 375 2.51 10.70 -12.72
C LYS A 375 3.33 11.95 -12.34
N PRO A 376 4.61 12.05 -12.74
CA PRO A 376 5.42 13.23 -12.51
C PRO A 376 4.87 14.49 -13.19
#